data_AF-A0AAV4YHL2-F1
#
_entry.id   AF-A0AAV4YHL2-F1
#
_cell.length_a   1.000
_cell.length_b   1.000
_cell.length_c   1.000
_cell.angle_alpha   90.00
_cell.angle_beta   90.00
_cell.angle_gamma   90.00
#
_symmetry.space_group_name_H-M   'P 1'
#
loop_
_entity.id
_entity.type
_entity.pdbx_description
1 polymer ?
#
loop_
_entity_poly.entity_id
_entity_poly.type
_entity_poly.pdbx_seq_one_letter_code
_entity_poly.pdbx_strand_id
1 'polypeptide(L)'
;MKHDEVIAKARAQAAIDGKPSQGIGAVGATNRMAKDYWDRKLSLKEVSVLLNVTMSALKVGIATGTLPDGRTCPRVSAVTGSRVMFFDGVEVKAVMEQKRR
;
A
#
# COMPACT_ATOMS: atom_id res chain seq x y z
N MET A 1 14.74 6.66 9.96
CA MET A 1 14.55 6.30 8.53
C MET A 1 14.06 7.52 7.80
N LYS A 2 14.67 7.90 6.67
CA LYS A 2 14.31 9.13 5.95
C LYS A 2 13.07 8.89 5.10
N HIS A 3 12.18 9.88 5.00
CA HIS A 3 10.93 9.74 4.24
C HIS A 3 11.17 9.37 2.77
N ASP A 4 12.26 9.87 2.17
CA ASP A 4 12.63 9.58 0.79
C ASP A 4 13.02 8.10 0.56
N GLU A 5 13.59 7.42 1.55
CA GLU A 5 13.92 5.98 1.46
C GLU A 5 12.64 5.13 1.38
N VAL A 6 11.62 5.52 2.14
CA VAL A 6 10.30 4.86 2.10
C VAL A 6 9.67 5.05 0.72
N ILE A 7 9.74 6.26 0.15
CA ILE A 7 9.20 6.56 -1.19
C ILE A 7 9.97 5.78 -2.26
N ALA A 8 11.29 5.69 -2.18
CA ALA A 8 12.10 4.93 -3.13
C ALA A 8 11.74 3.44 -3.10
N LYS A 9 11.60 2.83 -1.90
CA LYS A 9 11.14 1.45 -1.76
C LYS A 9 9.71 1.24 -2.25
N ALA A 10 8.80 2.16 -1.93
CA ALA A 10 7.42 2.11 -2.39
C ALA A 10 7.32 2.17 -3.93
N ARG A 11 8.15 3.01 -4.57
CA ARG A 11 8.23 3.07 -6.04
C ARG A 11 8.81 1.80 -6.63
N ALA A 12 9.84 1.23 -6.01
CA ALA A 12 10.41 -0.05 -6.43
C ALA A 12 9.36 -1.17 -6.35
N GLN A 13 8.58 -1.24 -5.25
CA GLN A 13 7.48 -2.20 -5.10
C GLN A 13 6.42 -2.01 -6.20
N ALA A 14 6.00 -0.77 -6.45
CA ALA A 14 4.98 -0.47 -7.46
C ALA A 14 5.43 -0.78 -8.90
N ALA A 15 6.74 -0.80 -9.16
CA ALA A 15 7.29 -1.11 -10.48
C ALA A 15 7.42 -2.61 -10.78
N ILE A 16 7.39 -3.48 -9.75
CA ILE A 16 7.58 -4.93 -9.90
C ILE A 16 6.43 -5.60 -10.65
N ASP A 17 5.22 -5.04 -10.64
CA ASP A 17 4.07 -5.56 -11.41
C ASP A 17 4.17 -5.28 -12.93
N GLY A 18 5.35 -4.89 -13.43
CA GLY A 18 5.61 -4.62 -14.85
C GLY A 18 4.94 -3.36 -15.39
N LYS A 19 4.30 -2.57 -14.51
CA LYS A 19 3.63 -1.32 -14.86
C LYS A 19 4.36 -0.15 -14.19
N PRO A 20 4.66 0.94 -14.92
CA PRO A 20 5.19 2.15 -14.32
C PRO A 20 4.21 2.64 -13.24
N SER A 21 4.73 3.27 -12.18
CA SER A 21 3.89 3.70 -11.05
C SER A 21 2.70 4.51 -11.57
N GLN A 22 1.50 4.01 -11.30
CA GLN A 22 0.29 4.59 -11.85
C GLN A 22 0.03 5.98 -11.24
N GLY A 23 -0.10 6.99 -12.11
CA GLY A 23 -0.45 8.34 -11.68
C GLY A 23 -1.84 8.42 -11.06
N ILE A 24 -2.17 9.57 -10.45
CA ILE A 24 -3.47 9.82 -9.78
C ILE A 24 -4.67 9.48 -10.68
N GLY A 25 -4.59 9.80 -11.98
CA GLY A 25 -5.67 9.51 -12.93
C GLY A 25 -5.94 8.00 -13.11
N ALA A 26 -4.89 7.18 -13.11
CA ALA A 26 -5.02 5.73 -13.25
C ALA A 26 -5.55 5.07 -11.95
N VAL A 27 -5.14 5.57 -10.78
CA VAL A 27 -5.72 5.19 -9.48
C VAL A 27 -7.21 5.53 -9.43
N GLY A 28 -7.58 6.75 -9.83
CA GLY A 28 -8.97 7.21 -9.88
C GLY A 28 -9.83 6.46 -10.91
N ALA A 29 -9.26 6.07 -12.05
CA ALA A 29 -9.95 5.22 -13.02
C ALA A 29 -10.22 3.82 -12.46
N THR A 30 -9.19 3.18 -11.88
CA THR A 30 -9.31 1.87 -11.22
C THR A 30 -10.40 1.89 -10.15
N ASN A 31 -10.39 2.90 -9.28
CA ASN A 31 -11.37 3.02 -8.20
C ASN A 31 -12.79 3.29 -8.70
N ARG A 32 -12.98 3.95 -9.85
CA ARG A 32 -14.31 4.13 -10.46
C ARG A 32 -14.86 2.86 -11.12
N MET A 33 -13.97 1.99 -11.59
CA MET A 33 -14.34 0.73 -12.24
C MET A 33 -14.50 -0.44 -11.25
N ALA A 34 -14.03 -0.26 -10.01
CA ALA A 34 -14.13 -1.24 -8.94
C ALA A 34 -15.60 -1.58 -8.64
N LYS A 35 -15.91 -2.89 -8.59
CA LYS A 35 -17.25 -3.38 -8.25
C LYS A 35 -17.37 -3.66 -6.76
N ASP A 36 -16.27 -4.09 -6.14
CA ASP A 36 -16.16 -4.29 -4.70
C ASP A 36 -15.16 -3.33 -4.06
N TYR A 37 -15.29 -3.11 -2.74
CA TYR A 37 -14.38 -2.26 -1.98
C TYR A 37 -12.91 -2.73 -2.11
N TRP A 38 -12.69 -4.04 -2.14
CA TRP A 38 -11.37 -4.64 -2.19
C TRP A 38 -10.71 -4.60 -3.58
N ASP A 39 -11.47 -4.31 -4.63
CA ASP A 39 -10.92 -4.09 -5.99
C ASP A 39 -10.29 -2.70 -6.13
N ARG A 40 -10.42 -1.85 -5.11
CA ARG A 40 -9.90 -0.49 -5.12
C ARG A 40 -8.43 -0.44 -4.72
N LYS A 41 -7.77 0.61 -5.18
CA LYS A 41 -6.49 1.07 -4.67
C LYS A 41 -6.71 1.94 -3.43
N LEU A 42 -6.22 1.46 -2.29
CA LEU A 42 -6.45 2.06 -0.97
C LEU A 42 -5.29 2.96 -0.58
N SER A 43 -5.58 4.13 0.01
CA SER A 43 -4.56 5.07 0.45
C SER A 43 -3.84 4.59 1.72
N LEU A 44 -2.64 5.14 1.98
CA LEU A 44 -1.89 4.89 3.22
C LEU A 44 -2.73 5.10 4.50
N LYS A 45 -3.61 6.11 4.51
CA LYS A 45 -4.48 6.40 5.66
C LYS A 45 -5.51 5.30 5.84
N GLU A 46 -6.21 4.91 4.78
CA GLU A 46 -7.21 3.83 4.81
C GLU A 46 -6.59 2.52 5.30
N VAL A 47 -5.43 2.14 4.73
CA VAL A 47 -4.74 0.90 5.12
C VAL A 47 -4.30 0.93 6.58
N SER A 48 -3.81 2.06 7.09
CA SER A 48 -3.43 2.16 8.51
C SER A 48 -4.59 1.90 9.46
N VAL A 49 -5.80 2.37 9.11
CA VAL A 49 -7.02 2.12 9.88
C VAL A 49 -7.44 0.65 9.78
N LEU A 50 -7.49 0.10 8.56
CA LEU A 50 -7.89 -1.29 8.32
C LEU A 50 -6.98 -2.30 9.03
N LEU A 51 -5.68 -2.04 9.04
CA LEU A 51 -4.70 -2.91 9.69
C LEU A 51 -4.54 -2.63 11.18
N ASN A 52 -5.22 -1.60 11.72
CA ASN A 52 -5.08 -1.15 13.10
C ASN A 52 -3.61 -0.90 13.51
N VAL A 53 -2.90 -0.14 12.68
CA VAL A 53 -1.51 0.28 12.91
C VAL A 53 -1.36 1.78 12.67
N THR A 54 -0.35 2.41 13.27
CA THR A 54 -0.09 3.83 12.97
C THR A 54 0.45 4.00 11.54
N MET A 55 0.21 5.16 10.93
CA MET A 55 0.80 5.46 9.61
C MET A 55 2.33 5.38 9.62
N SER A 56 2.97 5.72 10.75
CA SER A 56 4.41 5.60 10.93
C SER A 56 4.86 4.13 10.94
N ALA A 57 4.14 3.27 11.65
CA ALA A 57 4.38 1.82 11.63
C ALA A 57 4.22 1.23 10.23
N LEU A 58 3.18 1.64 9.50
CA LEU A 58 2.97 1.19 8.13
C LEU A 58 4.10 1.66 7.21
N LYS A 59 4.60 2.89 7.33
CA LYS A 59 5.77 3.38 6.58
C LYS A 59 7.04 2.58 6.88
N VAL A 60 7.26 2.21 8.13
CA VAL A 60 8.38 1.31 8.50
C VAL A 60 8.17 -0.05 7.85
N GLY A 61 6.96 -0.60 7.91
CA GLY A 61 6.61 -1.87 7.27
C GLY A 61 6.83 -1.89 5.77
N ILE A 62 6.52 -0.80 5.05
CA ILE A 62 6.82 -0.68 3.62
C ILE A 62 8.33 -0.79 3.38
N ALA A 63 9.13 -0.22 4.27
CA ALA A 63 10.58 -0.25 4.13
C ALA A 63 11.20 -1.58 4.55
N THR A 64 10.66 -2.27 5.55
CA THR A 64 11.23 -3.52 6.08
C THR A 64 10.60 -4.78 5.50
N GLY A 65 9.40 -4.67 4.91
CA GLY A 65 8.58 -5.79 4.44
C GLY A 65 7.64 -6.37 5.51
N THR A 66 7.75 -5.94 6.77
CA THR A 66 7.04 -6.56 7.91
C THR A 66 6.46 -5.49 8.83
N LEU A 67 5.20 -5.66 9.22
CA LEU A 67 4.51 -4.80 10.18
C LEU A 67 5.00 -5.07 11.62
N PRO A 68 4.83 -4.12 12.57
CA PRO A 68 5.30 -4.30 13.94
C PRO A 68 4.69 -5.49 14.68
N ASP A 69 3.51 -5.95 14.25
CA ASP A 69 2.83 -7.11 14.83
C ASP A 69 3.17 -8.43 14.12
N GLY A 70 4.23 -8.44 13.32
CA GLY A 70 4.77 -9.65 12.68
C GLY A 70 4.08 -10.05 11.37
N ARG A 71 2.96 -9.41 11.02
CA ARG A 71 2.29 -9.62 9.72
C ARG A 71 3.13 -9.07 8.58
N THR A 72 2.97 -9.64 7.39
CA THR A 72 3.61 -9.11 6.17
C THR A 72 3.02 -7.73 5.84
N CYS A 73 3.86 -6.77 5.45
CA CYS A 73 3.36 -5.49 4.97
C CYS A 73 2.72 -5.67 3.58
N PRO A 74 1.49 -5.17 3.33
CA PRO A 74 0.93 -5.17 1.99
C PRO A 74 1.83 -4.35 1.06
N ARG A 75 1.96 -4.78 -0.20
CA ARG A 75 2.85 -4.13 -1.16
C ARG A 75 2.23 -2.83 -1.65
N VAL A 76 3.09 -1.84 -1.88
CA VAL A 76 2.66 -0.61 -2.56
C VAL A 76 2.47 -0.92 -4.04
N SER A 77 1.26 -0.70 -4.54
CA SER A 77 0.88 -0.96 -5.93
C SER A 77 0.96 0.29 -6.81
N ALA A 78 0.90 1.48 -6.22
CA ALA A 78 1.10 2.73 -6.94
C ALA A 78 1.68 3.82 -6.04
N VAL A 79 2.52 4.67 -6.62
CA VAL A 79 3.01 5.90 -5.99
C VAL A 79 2.77 7.04 -6.96
N THR A 80 2.08 8.08 -6.52
CA THR A 80 1.76 9.22 -7.38
C THR A 80 2.91 10.22 -7.45
N GLY A 81 2.85 11.15 -8.41
CA GLY A 81 3.80 12.27 -8.50
C GLY A 81 3.87 13.09 -7.21
N SER A 82 2.75 13.24 -6.51
CA SER A 82 2.63 13.88 -5.19
C SER A 82 3.10 13.00 -4.02
N ARG A 83 3.80 11.89 -4.28
CA ARG A 83 4.35 10.95 -3.29
C ARG A 83 3.28 10.24 -2.43
N VAL A 84 2.04 10.19 -2.90
CA VAL A 84 0.96 9.43 -2.23
C VAL A 84 1.08 7.96 -2.61
N MET A 85 1.07 7.09 -1.60
CA MET A 85 1.19 5.64 -1.75
C MET A 85 -0.19 4.99 -1.70
N PHE A 86 -0.41 4.05 -2.62
CA PHE A 86 -1.63 3.26 -2.73
C PHE A 86 -1.33 1.77 -2.75
N PHE A 87 -2.19 1.01 -2.08
CA PHE A 87 -2.07 -0.43 -1.89
C PHE A 87 -3.19 -1.13 -2.65
N ASP A 88 -2.96 -2.39 -3.02
CA ASP A 88 -4.02 -3.22 -3.56
C ASP A 88 -4.97 -3.65 -2.44
N GLY A 89 -6.28 -3.41 -2.60
CA GLY A 89 -7.26 -3.80 -1.60
C GLY A 89 -7.30 -5.31 -1.35
N VAL A 90 -7.05 -6.15 -2.36
CA VAL A 90 -7.01 -7.60 -2.22
C VAL A 90 -5.85 -8.03 -1.32
N GLU A 91 -4.67 -7.42 -1.47
CA GLU A 91 -3.53 -7.71 -0.59
C GLU A 91 -3.78 -7.23 0.84
N VAL A 92 -4.39 -6.05 1.01
CA VAL A 92 -4.71 -5.52 2.33
C VAL A 92 -5.68 -6.46 3.04
N LYS A 93 -6.71 -6.96 2.35
CA LYS A 93 -7.64 -7.97 2.87
C LYS A 93 -6.91 -9.24 3.31
N ALA A 94 -6.01 -9.76 2.47
CA ALA A 94 -5.22 -10.94 2.80
C ALA A 94 -4.37 -10.74 4.06
N VAL A 95 -3.75 -9.56 4.24
CA VAL A 95 -2.98 -9.22 5.45
C VAL A 95 -3.89 -9.09 6.68
N MET A 96 -5.12 -8.60 6.53
CA MET A 96 -6.09 -8.57 7.64
C MET A 96 -6.49 -9.97 8.10
N GLU A 97 -6.56 -10.92 7.18
CA GLU A 97 -6.92 -12.32 7.46
C GLU A 97 -5.75 -13.15 8.00
N GLN A 98 -4.51 -12.63 7.97
CA GLN A 98 -3.38 -13.27 8.64
C GLN A 98 -3.61 -13.29 10.15
N LYS A 99 -3.85 -14.50 10.69
CA LYS A 99 -3.93 -14.70 12.15
C LYS A 99 -2.66 -14.18 12.80
N ARG A 100 -2.81 -13.35 13.83
CA ARG A 100 -1.73 -12.99 14.75
C ARG A 100 -1.16 -14.30 15.32
N ARG A 101 0.09 -14.60 14.99
CA ARG A 101 0.83 -15.71 15.57
C ARG A 101 1.19 -15.40 17.02
#